data_AF-A0A816HNT5-F1
#
_entry.id   AF-A0A816HNT5-F1
#
_cell.length_a   1.000
_cell.length_b   1.000
_cell.length_c   1.000
_cell.angle_alpha   90.00
_cell.angle_beta   90.00
_cell.angle_gamma   90.00
#
_symmetry.space_group_name_H-M   'P 1'
#
loop_
_entity.id
_entity.type
_entity.pdbx_description
1 polymer ?
#
loop_
_entity_poly.entity_id
_entity_poly.type
_entity_poly.pdbx_seq_one_letter_code
_entity_poly.pdbx_strand_id
1 'polypeptide(L)'
;WWRDNFVSPSEDEYRQMVIRKCGGLFNLAVRLMQLFAPVEIRNTYNFDRLCQLLSLLFQIRDDYCNLISDEYTNNKSYCEDLTEGKFSFPILHAVNTRETDTRIIHILKQRTHDMDLKRYCVQLLHEFGSIEYTRQTCDDLAKQVYDEIDALGGNNYLENIVQGLMEVFQHDDEQTNGNDEDDDVGDDDTFVNDQIDDDDDVSEINDQQEATKPYKHMTTKTTNSTNGRYHT
;
A
#
# COMPACT_ATOMS: atom_id res chain seq x y z
N TRP A 1 14.11 -16.86 -1.30
CA TRP A 1 14.69 -17.22 -2.63
C TRP A 1 14.47 -16.13 -3.67
N TRP A 2 13.25 -15.88 -4.18
CA TRP A 2 13.01 -14.84 -5.21
C TRP A 2 13.55 -13.46 -4.81
N ARG A 3 13.15 -12.99 -3.63
CA ARG A 3 13.66 -11.77 -2.99
C ARG A 3 15.19 -11.68 -2.89
N ASP A 4 15.86 -12.80 -2.69
CA ASP A 4 17.31 -12.84 -2.43
C ASP A 4 18.12 -12.97 -3.73
N ASN A 5 17.48 -13.43 -4.82
CA ASN A 5 18.10 -13.59 -6.14
C ASN A 5 17.59 -12.57 -7.17
N PHE A 6 16.61 -11.73 -6.79
CA PHE A 6 15.97 -10.73 -7.64
C PHE A 6 15.41 -11.31 -8.95
N VAL A 7 14.86 -12.52 -8.85
CA VAL A 7 14.11 -13.19 -9.91
C VAL A 7 12.63 -13.09 -9.54
N SER A 8 11.86 -12.35 -10.34
CA SER A 8 10.41 -12.25 -10.16
C SER A 8 9.76 -13.61 -10.41
N PRO A 9 8.88 -14.10 -9.51
CA PRO A 9 8.08 -15.28 -9.79
C PRO A 9 7.05 -15.00 -10.88
N SER A 10 6.65 -16.04 -11.61
CA SER A 10 5.37 -16.01 -12.33
C SER A 10 4.21 -15.92 -11.34
N GLU A 11 3.05 -15.45 -11.81
CA GLU A 11 1.86 -15.35 -10.97
C GLU A 11 1.45 -16.73 -10.40
N ASP A 12 1.52 -17.78 -11.20
CA ASP A 12 1.20 -19.15 -10.76
C ASP A 12 2.13 -19.65 -9.66
N GLU A 13 3.43 -19.36 -9.78
CA GLU A 13 4.40 -19.70 -8.74
C GLU A 13 4.11 -18.96 -7.44
N TYR A 14 3.78 -17.66 -7.53
CA TYR A 14 3.36 -16.87 -6.38
C TYR A 14 2.12 -17.49 -5.73
N ARG A 15 1.06 -17.78 -6.50
CA ARG A 15 -0.18 -18.37 -6.01
C ARG A 15 0.07 -19.71 -5.32
N GLN A 16 0.89 -20.58 -5.90
CA GLN A 16 1.27 -21.86 -5.28
C GLN A 16 2.04 -21.66 -3.97
N MET A 17 2.95 -20.68 -3.92
CA MET A 17 3.69 -20.35 -2.70
C MET A 17 2.74 -19.89 -1.60
N VAL A 18 1.78 -19.00 -1.91
CA VAL A 18 0.76 -18.52 -0.96
C VAL A 18 -0.10 -19.67 -0.44
N ILE A 19 -0.58 -20.54 -1.33
CA ILE A 19 -1.35 -21.73 -0.96
C ILE A 19 -0.56 -22.64 -0.02
N ARG A 20 0.74 -22.83 -0.25
CA ARG A 20 1.58 -23.65 0.65
C ARG A 20 1.81 -22.99 2.00
N LYS A 21 2.08 -21.69 2.03
CA LYS A 21 2.39 -20.91 3.25
C LYS A 21 1.15 -20.70 4.12
N CYS A 22 0.11 -20.11 3.54
CA CYS A 22 -1.10 -19.70 4.26
C CYS A 22 -2.15 -20.81 4.23
N GLY A 23 -2.34 -21.44 3.06
CA GLY A 23 -3.29 -22.54 2.91
C GLY A 23 -2.89 -23.79 3.70
N GLY A 24 -1.59 -24.00 3.95
CA GLY A 24 -1.12 -25.06 4.84
C GLY A 24 -1.61 -24.89 6.28
N LEU A 25 -1.61 -23.67 6.82
CA LEU A 25 -2.07 -23.40 8.18
C LEU A 25 -3.59 -23.46 8.29
N PHE A 26 -4.33 -22.88 7.34
CA PHE A 26 -5.79 -22.98 7.29
C PHE A 26 -6.25 -24.43 7.14
N ASN A 27 -5.66 -25.19 6.21
CA ASN A 27 -5.99 -26.60 6.05
C ASN A 27 -5.64 -27.42 7.29
N LEU A 28 -4.53 -27.12 7.98
CA LEU A 28 -4.21 -27.79 9.23
C LEU A 28 -5.31 -27.55 10.28
N ALA A 29 -5.69 -26.28 10.50
CA ALA A 29 -6.73 -25.94 11.46
C ALA A 29 -8.08 -26.60 11.11
N VAL A 30 -8.52 -26.48 9.86
CA VAL A 30 -9.79 -27.05 9.39
C VAL A 30 -9.80 -28.56 9.47
N ARG A 31 -8.73 -29.23 9.02
CA ARG A 31 -8.63 -30.69 9.10
C ARG A 31 -8.58 -31.18 10.54
N LEU A 32 -7.90 -30.47 11.45
CA LEU A 32 -7.94 -30.78 12.88
C LEU A 32 -9.37 -30.68 13.43
N MET A 33 -10.13 -29.64 13.08
CA MET A 33 -11.54 -29.53 13.46
C MET A 33 -12.39 -30.67 12.89
N GLN A 34 -12.18 -31.04 11.62
CA GLN A 34 -12.88 -32.15 10.96
C GLN A 34 -12.61 -33.52 11.61
N LEU A 35 -11.44 -33.73 12.22
CA LEU A 35 -11.15 -34.99 12.94
C LEU A 35 -12.08 -35.22 14.13
N PHE A 36 -12.56 -34.14 14.75
CA PHE A 36 -13.50 -34.21 15.88
C PHE A 36 -14.97 -34.05 15.44
N ALA A 37 -15.23 -33.81 14.16
CA ALA A 37 -16.58 -33.74 13.61
C ALA A 37 -17.18 -35.15 13.38
N PRO A 38 -18.53 -35.26 13.36
CA PRO A 38 -19.22 -36.49 12.96
C PRO A 38 -18.73 -37.03 11.61
N VAL A 39 -18.80 -38.35 11.44
CA VAL A 39 -18.27 -39.04 10.25
C VAL A 39 -18.97 -38.57 8.97
N GLU A 40 -20.26 -38.27 9.07
CA GLU A 40 -21.08 -37.78 7.96
C GLU A 40 -20.54 -36.45 7.44
N ILE A 41 -20.22 -35.51 8.34
CA ILE A 41 -19.63 -34.22 7.99
C ILE A 41 -18.26 -34.39 7.34
N ARG A 42 -17.41 -35.26 7.92
CA ARG A 42 -16.06 -35.50 7.43
C ARG A 42 -16.02 -36.09 6.02
N ASN A 43 -16.99 -36.92 5.67
CA ASN A 43 -17.07 -37.55 4.36
C ASN A 43 -17.83 -36.70 3.33
N THR A 44 -18.64 -35.75 3.78
CA THR A 44 -19.48 -34.92 2.90
C THR A 44 -18.75 -33.65 2.44
N TYR A 45 -18.04 -32.99 3.35
CA TYR A 45 -17.49 -31.66 3.07
C TYR A 45 -15.98 -31.69 2.85
N ASN A 46 -15.55 -31.10 1.73
CA ASN A 46 -14.15 -30.81 1.45
C ASN A 46 -13.95 -29.28 1.46
N PHE A 47 -13.17 -28.79 2.43
CA PHE A 47 -12.89 -27.37 2.60
C PHE A 47 -11.57 -26.93 1.94
N ASP A 48 -10.85 -27.83 1.26
CA ASP A 48 -9.53 -27.53 0.71
C ASP A 48 -9.57 -26.33 -0.27
N ARG A 49 -10.60 -26.27 -1.13
CA ARG A 49 -10.77 -25.17 -2.10
C ARG A 49 -11.08 -23.85 -1.41
N LEU A 50 -12.01 -23.86 -0.45
CA LEU A 50 -12.33 -22.68 0.36
C LEU A 50 -11.08 -22.14 1.09
N CYS A 51 -10.31 -23.01 1.72
CA CYS A 51 -9.05 -22.65 2.38
C CYS A 51 -8.05 -22.01 1.40
N GLN A 52 -7.89 -22.59 0.20
CA GLN A 52 -6.99 -22.06 -0.82
C GLN A 52 -7.40 -20.67 -1.30
N LEU A 53 -8.69 -20.48 -1.61
CA LEU A 53 -9.23 -19.20 -2.06
C LEU A 53 -9.09 -18.12 -1.00
N LEU A 54 -9.45 -18.42 0.25
CA LEU A 54 -9.27 -17.51 1.37
C LEU A 54 -7.80 -17.14 1.55
N SER A 55 -6.88 -18.11 1.52
CA SER A 55 -5.45 -17.84 1.63
C SER A 55 -4.92 -16.91 0.55
N LEU A 56 -5.37 -17.07 -0.70
CA LEU A 56 -5.02 -16.17 -1.79
C LEU A 56 -5.58 -14.76 -1.56
N LEU A 57 -6.86 -14.66 -1.23
CA LEU A 57 -7.52 -13.38 -0.96
C LEU A 57 -6.83 -12.62 0.18
N PHE A 58 -6.57 -13.28 1.31
CA PHE A 58 -5.91 -12.68 2.46
C PHE A 58 -4.51 -12.17 2.14
N GLN A 59 -3.69 -12.97 1.44
CA GLN A 59 -2.30 -12.59 1.18
C GLN A 59 -2.18 -11.51 0.11
N ILE A 60 -2.98 -11.57 -0.96
CA ILE A 60 -2.97 -10.54 -2.01
C ILE A 60 -3.51 -9.22 -1.47
N ARG A 61 -4.54 -9.26 -0.62
CA ARG A 61 -5.02 -8.08 0.12
C ARG A 61 -3.95 -7.49 1.03
N ASP A 62 -3.23 -8.31 1.82
CA ASP A 62 -2.15 -7.80 2.69
C ASP A 62 -1.02 -7.15 1.88
N ASP A 63 -0.67 -7.74 0.73
CA ASP A 63 0.30 -7.18 -0.22
C ASP A 63 -0.18 -5.83 -0.80
N TYR A 64 -1.47 -5.68 -1.07
CA TYR A 64 -2.08 -4.40 -1.49
C TYR A 64 -2.02 -3.35 -0.38
N CYS A 65 -2.51 -3.68 0.83
CA CYS A 65 -2.55 -2.77 1.96
C CYS A 65 -1.15 -2.28 2.37
N ASN A 66 -0.10 -3.09 2.14
CA ASN A 66 1.27 -2.71 2.40
C ASN A 66 1.72 -1.48 1.58
N LEU A 67 1.15 -1.30 0.39
CA LEU A 67 1.57 -0.28 -0.57
C LEU A 67 0.71 0.98 -0.56
N ILE A 68 -0.60 0.85 -0.29
CA ILE A 68 -1.55 1.97 -0.44
C ILE A 68 -1.75 2.75 0.86
N SER A 69 -1.60 2.09 2.00
CA SER A 69 -2.14 2.67 3.22
C SER A 69 -1.13 3.56 3.96
N ASP A 70 -1.31 4.87 3.82
CA ASP A 70 -0.74 5.88 4.73
C ASP A 70 -1.36 5.77 6.14
N GLU A 71 -2.56 5.19 6.31
CA GLU A 71 -3.28 5.07 7.60
C GLU A 71 -3.00 3.77 8.39
N TYR A 72 -2.58 2.68 7.73
CA TYR A 72 -2.05 1.48 8.41
C TYR A 72 -0.71 1.76 9.11
N THR A 73 -0.15 2.96 8.90
CA THR A 73 1.13 3.39 9.46
C THR A 73 1.14 3.52 10.98
N ASN A 74 -0.04 3.57 11.62
CA ASN A 74 -0.11 3.58 13.08
C ASN A 74 0.41 2.27 13.71
N ASN A 75 0.52 1.16 12.94
CA ASN A 75 1.02 -0.13 13.44
C ASN A 75 2.07 -0.83 12.55
N LYS A 76 2.28 -0.42 11.29
CA LYS A 76 3.31 -0.96 10.37
C LYS A 76 4.06 0.18 9.69
N SER A 77 5.33 0.03 9.35
CA SER A 77 6.04 1.02 8.53
C SER A 77 5.47 1.04 7.08
N TYR A 78 5.50 2.19 6.40
CA TYR A 78 4.96 2.37 5.04
C TYR A 78 5.76 1.58 3.99
N CYS A 79 5.10 0.83 3.10
CA CYS A 79 5.74 0.09 1.98
C CYS A 79 6.92 -0.80 2.40
N GLU A 80 6.78 -1.59 3.48
CA GLU A 80 7.86 -2.47 3.94
C GLU A 80 8.26 -3.56 2.96
N ASP A 81 7.35 -3.97 2.06
CA ASP A 81 7.70 -4.93 1.02
C ASP A 81 8.83 -4.39 0.13
N LEU A 82 8.90 -3.08 -0.08
CA LEU A 82 10.02 -2.44 -0.80
C LEU A 82 11.32 -2.44 0.01
N THR A 83 11.24 -2.23 1.32
CA THR A 83 12.40 -2.29 2.22
C THR A 83 12.94 -3.72 2.32
N GLU A 84 12.08 -4.73 2.32
CA GLU A 84 12.51 -6.12 2.27
C GLU A 84 13.03 -6.53 0.88
N GLY A 85 12.62 -5.83 -0.18
CA GLY A 85 12.84 -6.23 -1.58
C GLY A 85 11.92 -7.37 -2.02
N LYS A 86 10.76 -7.52 -1.38
CA LYS A 86 9.79 -8.59 -1.62
C LYS A 86 9.05 -8.36 -2.94
N PHE A 87 8.87 -9.44 -3.70
CA PHE A 87 7.96 -9.48 -4.85
C PHE A 87 6.54 -9.75 -4.34
N SER A 88 5.89 -8.71 -3.84
CA SER A 88 4.46 -8.73 -3.50
C SER A 88 3.61 -8.76 -4.77
N PHE A 89 2.32 -9.09 -4.65
CA PHE A 89 1.45 -9.29 -5.83
C PHE A 89 1.42 -8.09 -6.81
N PRO A 90 1.29 -6.83 -6.37
CA PRO A 90 1.34 -5.69 -7.30
C PRO A 90 2.71 -5.53 -7.97
N ILE A 91 3.78 -5.81 -7.22
CA ILE A 91 5.17 -5.66 -7.67
C ILE A 91 5.52 -6.74 -8.69
N LEU A 92 5.15 -8.00 -8.44
CA LEU A 92 5.40 -9.09 -9.39
C LEU A 92 4.64 -8.85 -10.69
N HIS A 93 3.38 -8.38 -10.62
CA HIS A 93 2.60 -8.06 -11.81
C HIS A 93 3.29 -6.97 -12.63
N ALA A 94 3.74 -5.88 -11.98
CA ALA A 94 4.46 -4.80 -12.64
C ALA A 94 5.74 -5.30 -13.35
N VAL A 95 6.55 -6.08 -12.65
CA VAL A 95 7.82 -6.59 -13.19
C VAL A 95 7.59 -7.55 -14.36
N ASN A 96 6.57 -8.41 -14.28
CA ASN A 96 6.29 -9.40 -15.32
C ASN A 96 5.60 -8.79 -16.55
N THR A 97 4.82 -7.72 -16.38
CA THR A 97 4.14 -7.05 -17.51
C THR A 97 5.01 -5.99 -18.20
N ARG A 98 6.04 -5.47 -17.50
CA ARG A 98 6.98 -4.47 -18.02
C ARG A 98 8.42 -5.01 -18.02
N GLU A 99 8.65 -6.13 -18.69
CA GLU A 99 9.97 -6.81 -18.69
C GLU A 99 11.14 -5.93 -19.14
N THR A 100 10.89 -4.93 -20.01
CA THR A 100 11.92 -3.98 -20.47
C THR A 100 12.18 -2.84 -19.48
N ASP A 101 11.26 -2.59 -18.54
CA ASP A 101 11.38 -1.57 -17.52
C ASP A 101 12.00 -2.15 -16.25
N THR A 102 13.24 -1.73 -15.98
CA THR A 102 14.00 -2.25 -14.86
C THR A 102 13.88 -1.39 -13.60
N ARG A 103 13.14 -0.27 -13.62
CA ARG A 103 13.09 0.71 -12.52
C ARG A 103 12.67 0.06 -11.21
N ILE A 104 11.57 -0.70 -11.21
CA ILE A 104 11.05 -1.37 -10.00
C ILE A 104 12.04 -2.40 -9.45
N ILE A 105 12.67 -3.20 -10.32
CA ILE A 105 13.70 -4.17 -9.90
C ILE A 105 14.88 -3.45 -9.24
N HIS A 106 15.33 -2.32 -9.79
CA HIS A 106 16.41 -1.54 -9.19
C HIS A 106 16.03 -0.98 -7.82
N ILE A 107 14.79 -0.51 -7.65
CA ILE A 107 14.29 -0.04 -6.36
C ILE A 107 14.27 -1.18 -5.33
N LEU A 108 13.73 -2.36 -5.69
CA LEU A 108 13.72 -3.54 -4.82
C LEU A 108 15.12 -3.98 -4.38
N LYS A 109 16.11 -3.90 -5.28
CA LYS A 109 17.51 -4.22 -4.99
C LYS A 109 18.13 -3.30 -3.96
N GLN A 110 17.68 -2.04 -3.90
CA GLN A 110 18.20 -1.07 -2.94
C GLN A 110 17.72 -1.32 -1.51
N ARG A 111 16.61 -2.05 -1.30
CA ARG A 111 16.02 -2.29 0.02
C ARG A 111 15.90 -0.98 0.82
N THR A 112 15.37 0.02 0.12
CA THR A 112 15.45 1.41 0.57
C THR A 112 14.56 1.67 1.78
N HIS A 113 14.98 2.62 2.61
CA HIS A 113 14.15 3.25 3.65
C HIS A 113 13.76 4.69 3.26
N ASP A 114 14.18 5.14 2.07
CA ASP A 114 13.85 6.45 1.53
C ASP A 114 12.37 6.50 1.12
N MET A 115 11.63 7.43 1.74
CA MET A 115 10.20 7.58 1.54
C MET A 115 9.84 8.12 0.16
N ASP A 116 10.68 8.96 -0.44
CA ASP A 116 10.44 9.51 -1.77
C ASP A 116 10.66 8.45 -2.83
N LEU A 117 11.66 7.58 -2.64
CA LEU A 117 11.85 6.44 -3.53
C LEU A 117 10.73 5.40 -3.40
N LYS A 118 10.20 5.19 -2.19
CA LYS A 118 9.00 4.35 -1.97
C LYS A 118 7.78 4.92 -2.69
N ARG A 119 7.50 6.22 -2.53
CA ARG A 119 6.41 6.92 -3.24
C ARG A 119 6.56 6.84 -4.75
N TYR A 120 7.76 7.06 -5.27
CA TYR A 120 8.03 6.92 -6.71
C TYR A 120 7.74 5.49 -7.21
N CYS A 121 8.12 4.46 -6.44
CA CYS A 121 7.80 3.08 -6.79
C CYS A 121 6.29 2.84 -6.86
N VAL A 122 5.52 3.31 -5.87
CA VAL A 122 4.05 3.21 -5.86
C VAL A 122 3.43 3.92 -7.06
N GLN A 123 3.94 5.10 -7.43
CA GLN A 123 3.50 5.80 -8.65
C GLN A 123 3.70 4.96 -9.92
N LEU A 124 4.84 4.27 -10.05
CA LEU A 124 5.07 3.35 -11.18
C LEU A 124 4.08 2.19 -11.18
N LEU A 125 3.71 1.67 -10.01
CA LEU A 125 2.73 0.58 -9.91
C LEU A 125 1.34 1.01 -10.40
N HIS A 126 0.92 2.25 -10.12
CA HIS A 126 -0.29 2.82 -10.71
C HIS A 126 -0.16 3.03 -12.22
N GLU A 127 0.94 3.61 -12.70
CA GLU A 127 1.19 3.82 -14.14
C GLU A 127 1.14 2.48 -14.91
N PHE A 128 1.59 1.39 -14.30
CA PHE A 128 1.61 0.07 -14.92
C PHE A 128 0.28 -0.68 -14.77
N GLY A 129 -0.71 -0.13 -14.05
CA GLY A 129 -2.01 -0.74 -13.80
C GLY A 129 -1.97 -1.88 -12.79
N SER A 130 -0.89 -2.01 -12.01
CA SER A 130 -0.71 -3.12 -11.07
C SER A 130 -1.58 -3.00 -9.82
N ILE A 131 -1.89 -1.78 -9.40
CA ILE A 131 -2.78 -1.55 -8.25
C ILE A 131 -4.21 -1.97 -8.62
N GLU A 132 -4.68 -1.54 -9.79
CA GLU A 132 -6.01 -1.84 -10.33
C GLU A 132 -6.15 -3.34 -10.63
N TYR A 133 -5.11 -3.96 -11.23
CA TYR A 133 -5.08 -5.40 -11.46
C TYR A 133 -5.17 -6.20 -10.15
N THR A 134 -4.50 -5.72 -9.10
CA THR A 134 -4.55 -6.37 -7.78
C THR A 134 -5.95 -6.30 -7.18
N ARG A 135 -6.61 -5.14 -7.28
CA ARG A 135 -7.99 -4.95 -6.83
C ARG A 135 -8.95 -5.90 -7.54
N GLN A 136 -8.92 -5.92 -8.88
CA GLN A 136 -9.74 -6.82 -9.69
C GLN A 136 -9.50 -8.28 -9.33
N THR A 137 -8.24 -8.66 -9.10
CA THR A 137 -7.89 -10.02 -8.66
C THR A 137 -8.53 -10.35 -7.30
N CYS A 138 -8.53 -9.40 -6.36
CA CYS A 138 -9.21 -9.58 -5.07
C CYS A 138 -10.73 -9.70 -5.22
N ASP A 139 -11.36 -8.91 -6.09
CA ASP A 139 -12.79 -9.02 -6.39
C ASP A 139 -13.16 -10.39 -6.97
N ASP A 140 -12.38 -10.85 -7.96
CA ASP A 140 -12.57 -12.16 -8.58
C ASP A 140 -12.38 -13.30 -7.59
N LEU A 141 -11.42 -13.17 -6.66
CA LEU A 141 -11.20 -14.14 -5.59
C LEU A 141 -12.33 -14.10 -4.56
N ALA A 142 -12.80 -12.92 -4.15
CA ALA A 142 -13.91 -12.78 -3.22
C ALA A 142 -15.19 -13.42 -3.78
N LYS A 143 -15.48 -13.19 -5.07
CA LYS A 143 -16.59 -13.85 -5.76
C LYS A 143 -16.46 -15.37 -5.71
N GLN A 144 -15.28 -15.91 -6.03
CA GLN A 144 -15.04 -17.35 -5.96
C GLN A 144 -15.19 -17.90 -4.53
N VAL A 145 -14.81 -17.13 -3.51
CA VAL A 145 -15.02 -17.50 -2.11
C VAL A 145 -16.52 -17.56 -1.81
N TYR A 146 -17.31 -16.56 -2.20
CA TYR A 146 -18.77 -16.58 -2.01
C TYR A 146 -19.43 -17.77 -2.70
N ASP A 147 -19.08 -18.04 -3.97
CA ASP A 147 -19.59 -19.19 -4.71
C ASP A 147 -19.26 -20.51 -4.01
N GLU A 148 -18.06 -20.63 -3.43
CA GLU A 148 -17.64 -21.83 -2.70
C GLU A 148 -18.35 -21.97 -1.33
N ILE A 149 -18.58 -20.85 -0.63
CA ILE A 149 -19.36 -20.85 0.62
C ILE A 149 -20.78 -21.35 0.34
N ASP A 150 -21.42 -20.85 -0.71
CA ASP A 150 -22.78 -21.21 -1.09
C ASP A 150 -22.85 -22.70 -1.49
N ALA A 151 -21.87 -23.18 -2.25
CA ALA A 151 -21.73 -24.60 -2.61
C ALA A 151 -21.55 -25.53 -1.39
N LEU A 152 -20.96 -25.03 -0.30
CA LEU A 152 -20.78 -25.75 0.96
C LEU A 152 -21.97 -25.60 1.92
N GLY A 153 -23.08 -24.99 1.48
CA GLY A 153 -24.32 -24.87 2.23
C GLY A 153 -24.56 -23.52 2.89
N GLY A 154 -23.77 -22.50 2.54
CA GLY A 154 -23.93 -21.12 3.01
C GLY A 154 -23.38 -20.87 4.42
N ASN A 155 -22.83 -19.68 4.66
CA ASN A 155 -22.36 -19.28 6.00
C ASN A 155 -22.25 -17.77 6.13
N ASN A 156 -23.31 -17.12 6.63
CA ASN A 156 -23.38 -15.67 6.83
C ASN A 156 -22.22 -15.10 7.66
N TYR A 157 -21.67 -15.85 8.63
CA TYR A 157 -20.53 -15.37 9.41
C TYR A 157 -19.27 -15.27 8.55
N LEU A 158 -19.04 -16.27 7.71
CA LEU A 158 -17.89 -16.28 6.82
C LEU A 158 -18.05 -15.26 5.69
N GLU A 159 -19.26 -15.11 5.17
CA GLU A 159 -19.59 -14.06 4.19
C GLU A 159 -19.31 -12.66 4.74
N ASN A 160 -19.73 -12.37 5.98
CA ASN A 160 -19.45 -11.09 6.63
C ASN A 160 -17.95 -10.85 6.85
N ILE A 161 -17.17 -11.92 7.13
CA ILE A 161 -15.71 -11.81 7.21
C ILE A 161 -15.14 -11.42 5.85
N VAL A 162 -15.56 -12.08 4.77
CA VAL A 162 -15.10 -11.76 3.41
C VAL A 162 -15.48 -10.34 3.04
N GLN A 163 -16.70 -9.89 3.35
CA GLN A 163 -17.14 -8.52 3.15
C GLN A 163 -16.23 -7.51 3.87
N GLY A 164 -15.96 -7.73 5.15
CA GLY A 164 -15.07 -6.85 5.92
C GLY A 164 -13.62 -6.83 5.41
N LEU A 165 -13.14 -7.92 4.79
CA LEU A 165 -11.85 -7.91 4.09
C LEU A 165 -11.89 -6.99 2.87
N MET A 166 -13.00 -6.96 2.13
CA MET A 166 -13.11 -6.19 0.88
C MET A 166 -13.31 -4.69 1.09
N GLU A 167 -13.70 -4.24 2.30
CA GLU A 167 -13.91 -2.82 2.61
C GLU A 167 -12.69 -1.93 2.32
N VAL A 168 -11.47 -2.49 2.42
CA VAL A 168 -10.23 -1.73 2.18
C VAL A 168 -10.14 -1.18 0.75
N PHE A 169 -10.80 -1.82 -0.21
CA PHE A 169 -10.77 -1.38 -1.61
C PHE A 169 -11.78 -0.29 -1.93
N GLN A 170 -12.76 -0.03 -1.04
CA GLN A 170 -13.81 0.96 -1.26
C GLN A 170 -13.35 2.39 -0.94
N HIS A 171 -12.37 2.54 -0.06
CA HIS A 171 -11.85 3.85 0.35
C HIS A 171 -10.87 4.49 -0.65
N ASP A 172 -10.25 3.69 -1.53
CA ASP A 172 -9.29 4.21 -2.52
C ASP A 172 -9.98 4.90 -3.72
N ASP A 173 -11.22 4.55 -4.01
CA ASP A 173 -12.01 5.17 -5.09
C ASP A 173 -12.43 6.61 -4.73
N GLU A 174 -12.44 6.98 -3.45
CA GLU A 174 -12.77 8.36 -3.01
C GLU A 174 -11.57 9.31 -3.10
N GLN A 175 -10.34 8.82 -2.92
CA GLN A 175 -9.14 9.66 -2.99
C GLN A 175 -8.69 9.96 -4.43
N THR A 176 -9.04 9.10 -5.39
CA THR A 176 -8.68 9.28 -6.80
C THR A 176 -9.61 10.26 -7.54
N ASN A 177 -10.83 10.47 -7.05
CA ASN A 177 -11.82 11.36 -7.67
C ASN A 177 -11.84 12.80 -7.12
N GLY A 178 -10.93 13.14 -6.20
CA GLY A 178 -10.93 14.44 -5.47
C GLY A 178 -10.00 15.53 -6.01
N ASN A 179 -9.29 15.33 -7.13
CA ASN A 179 -8.24 16.25 -7.59
C ASN A 179 -8.52 16.96 -8.94
N ASP A 180 -9.74 16.88 -9.48
CA ASP A 180 -10.05 17.40 -10.84
C ASP A 180 -10.95 18.66 -10.89
N GLU A 181 -11.24 19.33 -9.78
CA GLU A 181 -11.99 20.60 -9.80
C GLU A 181 -11.31 21.66 -8.93
N ASP A 182 -10.50 22.53 -9.56
CA ASP A 182 -10.48 23.99 -9.35
C ASP A 182 -9.25 24.62 -10.03
N ASP A 183 -9.39 24.94 -11.32
CA ASP A 183 -8.62 25.97 -12.02
C ASP A 183 -9.51 26.55 -13.14
N ASP A 184 -10.59 27.25 -12.74
CA ASP A 184 -11.35 28.12 -13.65
C ASP A 184 -10.91 29.58 -13.43
N VAL A 185 -10.02 30.04 -14.32
CA VAL A 185 -9.61 31.43 -14.44
C VAL A 185 -10.75 32.18 -15.12
N GLY A 186 -11.59 32.83 -14.33
CA GLY A 186 -12.60 33.76 -14.82
C GLY A 186 -11.95 35.04 -15.37
N ASP A 187 -11.97 35.19 -16.69
CA ASP A 187 -11.84 36.48 -17.39
C ASP A 187 -13.01 37.39 -16.98
N ASP A 188 -12.72 38.54 -16.35
CA ASP A 188 -13.68 39.64 -16.20
C ASP A 188 -13.18 40.86 -17.00
N ASP A 189 -13.70 40.97 -18.22
CA ASP A 189 -13.69 42.18 -19.03
C ASP A 189 -14.74 43.15 -18.49
N THR A 190 -14.31 44.20 -17.78
CA THR A 190 -15.14 45.41 -17.61
C THR A 190 -14.36 46.68 -17.94
N PHE A 191 -14.56 47.13 -19.19
CA PHE A 191 -14.37 48.51 -19.63
C PHE A 191 -15.35 49.44 -18.89
N VAL A 192 -14.84 50.42 -18.16
CA VAL A 192 -15.52 51.72 -17.94
C VAL A 192 -14.49 52.83 -18.03
N ASN A 193 -14.72 53.77 -18.94
CA ASN A 193 -13.90 54.95 -19.17
C ASN A 193 -14.63 56.21 -18.63
N ASP A 194 -13.86 57.06 -17.97
CA ASP A 194 -14.00 58.50 -17.70
C ASP A 194 -15.33 59.10 -17.20
N GLN A 195 -15.28 59.69 -16.00
CA GLN A 195 -15.62 61.11 -15.79
C GLN A 195 -14.90 61.68 -14.55
N ILE A 196 -14.32 62.85 -14.77
CA ILE A 196 -13.55 63.72 -13.86
C ILE A 196 -14.55 64.55 -13.01
N ASP A 197 -14.20 64.85 -11.75
CA ASP A 197 -14.25 66.20 -11.16
C ASP A 197 -13.80 66.16 -9.68
N ASP A 198 -12.63 66.78 -9.46
CA ASP A 198 -12.23 67.76 -8.44
C ASP A 198 -12.28 67.52 -6.91
N ASP A 199 -11.17 67.98 -6.33
CA ASP A 199 -10.92 68.61 -5.02
C ASP A 199 -10.37 67.81 -3.81
N ASP A 200 -9.12 68.20 -3.48
CA ASP A 200 -8.53 68.46 -2.16
C ASP A 200 -8.36 67.32 -1.13
N ASP A 201 -7.10 66.94 -0.85
CA ASP A 201 -6.27 67.55 0.20
C ASP A 201 -5.11 66.63 0.68
N VAL A 202 -4.06 67.30 1.14
CA VAL A 202 -2.68 66.92 1.47
C VAL A 202 -2.55 66.02 2.72
N SER A 203 -1.61 65.04 2.69
CA SER A 203 -0.54 64.77 3.71
C SER A 203 0.03 63.35 3.55
N GLU A 204 1.28 63.14 3.12
CA GLU A 204 2.57 63.25 3.83
C GLU A 204 2.78 62.31 5.05
N ILE A 205 3.74 61.38 4.88
CA ILE A 205 4.91 61.11 5.75
C ILE A 205 4.96 59.81 6.61
N ASN A 206 6.15 59.19 6.46
CA ASN A 206 6.97 58.30 7.32
C ASN A 206 6.66 56.79 7.36
N ASP A 207 7.58 55.90 6.95
CA ASP A 207 9.01 55.65 7.28
C ASP A 207 9.23 54.66 8.43
N GLN A 208 10.31 53.89 8.24
CA GLN A 208 11.09 53.05 9.16
C GLN A 208 10.66 51.58 9.26
N GLN A 209 11.36 50.63 8.63
CA GLN A 209 12.75 50.14 8.82
C GLN A 209 13.01 49.28 10.06
N GLU A 210 13.60 48.11 9.75
CA GLU A 210 14.63 47.36 10.50
C GLU A 210 14.29 46.67 11.83
N ALA A 211 14.58 45.37 11.90
CA ALA A 211 15.84 44.89 12.49
C ALA A 211 15.98 43.36 12.42
N THR A 212 16.95 42.94 11.62
CA THR A 212 17.73 41.71 11.70
C THR A 212 18.48 41.58 13.05
N LYS A 213 18.74 40.35 13.56
CA LYS A 213 20.08 39.75 13.84
C LYS A 213 20.09 38.54 14.83
N PRO A 214 21.20 37.75 14.90
CA PRO A 214 21.14 36.28 14.87
C PRO A 214 22.03 35.54 15.91
N TYR A 215 22.28 34.24 15.67
CA TYR A 215 23.44 33.40 16.08
C TYR A 215 23.53 32.85 17.52
N LYS A 216 23.74 31.52 17.64
CA LYS A 216 25.08 30.94 17.96
C LYS A 216 25.14 29.40 17.93
N HIS A 217 26.17 28.93 17.22
CA HIS A 217 26.83 27.62 17.34
C HIS A 217 27.43 27.37 18.72
N MET A 218 27.49 26.10 19.13
CA MET A 218 28.56 25.62 20.02
C MET A 218 28.93 24.16 19.70
N THR A 219 30.13 23.99 19.17
CA THR A 219 30.91 22.75 19.11
C THR A 219 31.88 22.73 20.30
N THR A 220 32.14 21.57 20.91
CA THR A 220 33.49 21.16 21.34
C THR A 220 33.55 19.72 21.90
N LYS A 221 34.49 18.95 21.30
CA LYS A 221 35.58 18.13 21.89
C LYS A 221 35.32 16.81 22.63
N THR A 222 35.70 15.73 21.94
CA THR A 222 36.72 14.70 22.29
C THR A 222 37.23 14.56 23.73
N THR A 223 37.18 13.32 24.25
CA THR A 223 38.30 12.63 24.92
C THR A 223 38.20 11.10 24.77
N ASN A 224 39.33 10.48 24.40
CA ASN A 224 39.59 9.04 24.48
C ASN A 224 39.99 8.66 25.92
N SER A 225 39.61 7.47 26.40
CA SER A 225 40.48 6.68 27.30
C SER A 225 40.14 5.20 27.30
N THR A 226 41.19 4.43 27.49
CA THR A 226 41.45 3.00 27.37
C THR A 226 41.07 2.16 28.60
N ASN A 227 41.18 0.83 28.43
CA ASN A 227 41.18 -0.28 29.40
C ASN A 227 39.78 -0.83 29.78
N GLY A 228 39.57 -2.13 29.93
CA GLY A 228 40.49 -3.26 29.99
C GLY A 228 39.72 -4.59 30.06
N ARG A 229 40.43 -5.63 29.66
CA ARG A 229 40.12 -7.07 29.60
C ARG A 229 40.09 -7.67 31.00
N TYR A 230 39.10 -8.50 31.36
CA TYR A 230 39.26 -9.69 32.23
C TYR A 230 38.07 -10.68 32.09
N HIS A 231 38.41 -11.96 32.28
CA HIS A 231 37.67 -13.24 32.26
C HIS A 231 36.31 -13.23 32.98
N THR A 232 35.33 -14.08 32.63
CA THR A 232 35.33 -15.56 32.57
C THR A 232 34.36 -16.12 31.55
#